data_AF-A0A2M7TGA1-F1
#
_entry.id   AF-A0A2M7TGA1-F1
#
_cell.length_a   1.000
_cell.length_b   1.000
_cell.length_c   1.000
_cell.angle_alpha   90.00
_cell.angle_beta   90.00
_cell.angle_gamma   90.00
#
_symmetry.space_group_name_H-M   'P 1'
#
loop_
_entity.id
_entity.type
_entity.pdbx_description
1 polymer ?
#
loop_
_entity_poly.entity_id
_entity_poly.type
_entity_poly.pdbx_seq_one_letter_code
_entity_poly.pdbx_strand_id
1 'polypeptide(L)'
;AAEVIKLEVAQADSRKINKREEIDLAKFSDHEKERTMISVKHISEIVQARCEEILGLINTELKKIDRAGLLPAGVILTGGGAKLTGLVDLAKEKLKLPVVIGLPQGAEESAIDKINDPGFSTAIGLAIWGSHSANKSSKFHLPNFSSVDDVVDKMKGWFKSLLP
;
A
#
# COMPACT_ATOMS: atom_id res chain seq x y z
N ALA A 1 -3.50 -8.30 21.29
CA ALA A 1 -4.96 -8.34 21.43
C ALA A 1 -5.70 -7.58 20.32
N ALA A 2 -5.81 -6.24 20.38
CA ALA A 2 -6.73 -5.48 19.50
C ALA A 2 -6.52 -5.70 17.98
N GLU A 3 -5.27 -5.71 17.50
CA GLU A 3 -4.99 -5.94 16.08
C GLU A 3 -5.44 -7.34 15.62
N VAL A 4 -5.20 -8.37 16.43
CA VAL A 4 -5.59 -9.75 16.13
C VAL A 4 -7.11 -9.85 16.07
N ILE A 5 -7.81 -9.26 17.03
CA ILE A 5 -9.28 -9.19 17.04
C ILE A 5 -9.81 -8.51 15.77
N LYS A 6 -9.19 -7.41 15.35
CA LYS A 6 -9.56 -6.71 14.11
C LYS A 6 -9.40 -7.61 12.89
N LEU A 7 -8.30 -8.36 12.81
CA LEU A 7 -8.01 -9.24 11.67
C LEU A 7 -8.90 -10.48 11.64
N GLU A 8 -9.23 -11.05 12.80
CA GLU A 8 -9.96 -12.32 12.87
C GLU A 8 -11.47 -12.17 12.84
N VAL A 9 -12.03 -11.14 13.48
CA VAL A 9 -13.49 -11.09 13.71
C VAL A 9 -14.18 -9.78 13.31
N ALA A 10 -13.44 -8.68 13.17
CA ALA A 10 -14.07 -7.40 12.87
C ALA A 10 -14.46 -7.26 11.41
N GLN A 11 -15.60 -6.61 11.17
CA GLN A 11 -16.06 -6.26 9.83
C GLN A 11 -16.49 -4.80 9.78
N ALA A 12 -16.42 -4.20 8.59
CA ALA A 12 -16.85 -2.83 8.34
C ALA A 12 -18.38 -2.68 8.16
N ASP A 13 -19.15 -3.78 8.13
CA ASP A 13 -20.61 -3.75 8.11
C ASP A 13 -21.19 -4.58 9.25
N SER A 14 -21.50 -3.91 10.36
CA SER A 14 -22.06 -4.54 11.57
C SER A 14 -23.45 -5.13 11.36
N ARG A 15 -24.18 -4.74 10.30
CA ARG A 15 -25.54 -5.24 10.00
C ARG A 15 -25.52 -6.70 9.57
N LYS A 16 -24.40 -7.18 9.04
CA LYS A 16 -24.21 -8.57 8.58
C LYS A 16 -23.85 -9.55 9.70
N ILE A 17 -23.64 -9.04 10.93
CA ILE A 17 -23.17 -9.84 12.05
C ILE A 17 -24.33 -10.30 12.92
N ASN A 18 -24.27 -11.56 13.35
CA ASN A 18 -25.27 -12.13 14.24
C ASN A 18 -25.19 -11.46 15.63
N LYS A 19 -26.32 -10.96 16.13
CA LYS A 19 -26.40 -10.27 17.43
C LYS A 19 -25.98 -11.14 18.62
N ARG A 20 -26.03 -12.47 18.48
CA ARG A 20 -25.64 -13.44 19.52
C ARG A 20 -24.19 -13.91 19.40
N GLU A 21 -23.45 -13.42 18.41
CA GLU A 21 -22.06 -13.80 18.21
C GLU A 21 -21.17 -13.06 19.20
N GLU A 22 -20.43 -13.83 20.00
CA GLU A 22 -19.54 -13.34 21.03
C GLU A 22 -18.19 -14.05 20.97
N ILE A 23 -17.13 -13.35 21.36
CA ILE A 23 -15.78 -13.89 21.49
C ILE A 23 -15.27 -13.74 22.92
N ASP A 24 -14.42 -14.67 23.32
CA ASP A 24 -13.70 -14.63 24.59
C ASP A 24 -12.38 -13.87 24.41
N LEU A 25 -12.23 -12.72 25.07
CA LEU A 25 -11.03 -11.88 24.96
C LEU A 25 -9.77 -12.58 25.48
N ALA A 26 -9.91 -13.54 26.41
CA ALA A 26 -8.79 -14.31 26.93
C ALA A 26 -8.07 -15.14 25.84
N LYS A 27 -8.74 -15.41 24.70
CA LYS A 27 -8.11 -16.09 23.55
C LYS A 27 -7.13 -15.21 22.78
N PHE A 28 -7.20 -13.89 22.95
CA PHE A 28 -6.45 -12.91 22.16
C PHE A 28 -5.41 -12.12 22.98
N SER A 29 -5.37 -12.35 24.29
CA SER A 29 -4.54 -11.60 25.24
C SER A 29 -4.21 -12.44 26.46
N ASP A 30 -2.93 -12.70 26.71
CA ASP A 30 -2.47 -13.39 27.93
C ASP A 30 -2.70 -12.55 29.22
N HIS A 31 -3.01 -11.26 29.06
CA HIS A 31 -3.32 -10.35 30.17
C HIS A 31 -4.78 -10.43 30.63
N GLU A 32 -5.68 -10.96 29.79
CA GLU A 32 -7.09 -11.16 30.13
C GLU A 32 -7.24 -12.50 30.86
N LYS A 33 -7.15 -12.45 32.19
CA LYS A 33 -7.19 -13.65 33.05
C LYS A 33 -8.61 -14.17 33.28
N GLU A 34 -9.61 -13.31 33.10
CA GLU A 34 -11.03 -13.65 33.23
C GLU A 34 -11.64 -13.85 31.85
N ARG A 35 -12.60 -14.78 31.73
CA ARG A 35 -13.33 -15.00 30.48
C ARG A 35 -14.29 -13.85 30.21
N THR A 36 -13.76 -12.80 29.61
CA THR A 36 -14.55 -11.63 29.20
C THR A 36 -15.15 -11.90 27.82
N MET A 37 -16.46 -12.19 27.80
CA MET A 37 -17.21 -12.34 26.55
C MET A 37 -17.61 -10.96 26.01
N ILE A 38 -17.34 -10.72 24.73
CA ILE A 38 -17.70 -9.48 24.04
C ILE A 38 -18.42 -9.77 22.72
N SER A 39 -19.44 -8.97 22.42
CA SER A 39 -20.18 -9.08 21.17
C SER A 39 -19.32 -8.70 19.96
N VAL A 40 -19.27 -9.58 18.96
CA VAL A 40 -18.61 -9.32 17.67
C VAL A 40 -19.29 -8.16 16.93
N LYS A 41 -20.61 -8.03 17.09
CA LYS A 41 -21.37 -6.91 16.55
C LYS A 41 -20.89 -5.59 17.15
N HIS A 42 -20.67 -5.53 18.46
CA HIS A 42 -20.19 -4.32 19.13
C HIS A 42 -18.78 -3.93 18.65
N ILE A 43 -17.87 -4.89 18.52
CA ILE A 43 -16.54 -4.64 17.94
C ILE A 43 -16.64 -4.07 16.53
N SER A 44 -17.53 -4.64 15.72
CA SER A 44 -17.69 -4.21 14.33
C SER A 44 -18.45 -2.89 14.19
N GLU A 45 -19.29 -2.51 15.15
CA GLU A 45 -19.86 -1.16 15.22
C GLU A 45 -18.76 -0.10 15.39
N ILE A 46 -17.78 -0.37 16.25
CA ILE A 46 -16.62 0.52 16.45
C ILE A 46 -15.79 0.63 15.17
N VAL A 47 -15.50 -0.51 14.53
CA VAL A 47 -14.73 -0.55 13.28
C VAL A 47 -15.48 0.14 12.14
N GLN A 48 -16.77 -0.14 11.98
CA GLN A 48 -17.64 0.52 11.01
C GLN A 48 -17.62 2.03 11.23
N ALA A 49 -17.84 2.52 12.46
CA ALA A 49 -17.85 3.95 12.76
C ALA A 49 -16.55 4.65 12.31
N ARG A 50 -15.40 4.01 12.55
CA ARG A 50 -14.10 4.53 12.10
C ARG A 50 -13.94 4.52 10.58
N CYS A 51 -14.40 3.46 9.91
CA CYS A 51 -14.40 3.42 8.44
C CYS A 51 -15.32 4.49 7.85
N GLU A 52 -16.50 4.70 8.42
CA GLU A 52 -17.43 5.75 7.99
C GLU A 52 -16.86 7.16 8.15
N GLU A 53 -16.16 7.41 9.26
CA GLU A 53 -15.44 8.66 9.50
C GLU A 53 -14.38 8.90 8.41
N ILE A 54 -13.52 7.92 8.16
CA ILE A 54 -12.46 8.02 7.14
C ILE A 54 -13.05 8.23 5.74
N LEU A 55 -14.09 7.47 5.37
CA LEU A 55 -14.78 7.64 4.10
C LEU A 55 -15.48 9.01 4.00
N GLY A 56 -15.99 9.54 5.11
CA GLY A 56 -16.54 10.89 5.20
C GLY A 56 -15.49 11.97 4.95
N LEU A 57 -14.27 11.80 5.49
CA LEU A 57 -13.13 12.68 5.21
C LEU A 57 -12.74 12.61 3.73
N ILE A 58 -12.64 11.42 3.15
CA ILE A 58 -12.38 11.24 1.71
C ILE A 58 -13.43 11.97 0.87
N ASN A 59 -14.71 11.77 1.18
CA ASN A 59 -15.80 12.45 0.46
C ASN A 59 -15.73 13.97 0.60
N THR A 60 -15.28 14.47 1.75
CA THR A 60 -15.06 15.91 1.97
C THR A 60 -13.97 16.45 1.04
N GLU A 61 -12.85 15.73 0.89
CA GLU A 61 -11.80 16.11 -0.06
C GLU A 61 -12.29 16.04 -1.52
N LEU A 62 -13.07 15.01 -1.88
CA LEU A 62 -13.67 14.91 -3.22
C LEU A 62 -14.65 16.06 -3.53
N LYS A 63 -15.38 16.55 -2.52
CA LYS A 63 -16.26 17.73 -2.67
C LYS A 63 -15.46 19.00 -2.94
N LYS A 64 -14.31 19.19 -2.28
CA LYS A 64 -13.46 20.38 -2.49
C LYS A 64 -12.96 20.53 -3.93
N ILE A 65 -12.87 19.43 -4.67
CA ILE A 65 -12.43 19.41 -6.07
C ILE A 65 -13.59 19.17 -7.06
N ASP A 66 -14.85 19.29 -6.61
CA ASP A 66 -16.06 19.05 -7.41
C ASP A 66 -16.10 17.67 -8.10
N ARG A 67 -15.57 16.63 -7.43
CA ARG A 67 -15.55 15.24 -7.94
C ARG A 67 -16.38 14.26 -7.12
N ALA A 68 -17.04 14.69 -6.06
CA ALA A 68 -17.88 13.82 -5.24
C ALA A 68 -18.99 13.16 -6.07
N GLY A 69 -19.01 11.82 -6.14
CA GLY A 69 -19.97 11.06 -6.95
C GLY A 69 -19.76 11.15 -8.47
N LEU A 70 -18.72 11.84 -8.95
CA LEU A 70 -18.48 12.15 -10.37
C LEU A 70 -17.21 11.48 -10.92
N LEU A 71 -16.86 10.30 -10.38
CA LEU A 71 -15.72 9.50 -10.80
C LEU A 71 -16.23 8.21 -11.46
N PRO A 72 -16.48 8.18 -12.78
CA PRO A 72 -17.08 7.02 -13.45
C PRO A 72 -16.18 5.77 -13.38
N ALA A 73 -14.86 5.95 -13.34
CA ALA A 73 -13.90 4.87 -13.11
C ALA A 73 -13.92 4.34 -11.65
N GLY A 74 -14.57 5.05 -10.73
CA GLY A 74 -14.73 4.67 -9.34
C GLY A 74 -13.49 4.91 -8.48
N VAL A 75 -13.41 4.15 -7.39
CA VAL A 75 -12.38 4.20 -6.36
C VAL A 75 -11.68 2.85 -6.28
N ILE A 76 -10.34 2.88 -6.23
CA ILE A 76 -9.52 1.69 -6.00
C ILE A 76 -8.98 1.79 -4.57
N LEU A 77 -9.39 0.87 -3.70
CA LEU A 77 -8.86 0.74 -2.34
C LEU A 77 -7.61 -0.12 -2.37
N THR A 78 -6.56 0.31 -1.67
CA THR A 78 -5.30 -0.42 -1.57
C THR A 78 -4.71 -0.32 -0.16
N GLY A 79 -3.56 -0.96 0.09
CA GLY A 79 -2.94 -1.09 1.40
C GLY A 79 -3.56 -2.20 2.25
N GLY A 80 -2.97 -2.47 3.41
CA GLY A 80 -3.41 -3.55 4.30
C GLY A 80 -4.83 -3.36 4.83
N GLY A 81 -5.26 -2.11 5.03
CA GLY A 81 -6.61 -1.77 5.49
C GLY A 81 -7.72 -2.11 4.48
N ALA A 82 -7.40 -2.17 3.18
CA ALA A 82 -8.35 -2.55 2.15
C ALA A 82 -8.88 -3.99 2.30
N LYS A 83 -8.16 -4.84 3.06
CA LYS A 83 -8.53 -6.24 3.33
C LYS A 83 -9.65 -6.38 4.37
N LEU A 84 -10.07 -5.29 5.00
CA LEU A 84 -11.14 -5.33 6.00
C LEU A 84 -12.46 -5.76 5.34
N THR A 85 -13.02 -6.88 5.83
CA THR A 85 -14.28 -7.45 5.33
C THR A 85 -15.40 -6.42 5.38
N GLY A 86 -16.14 -6.26 4.28
CA GLY A 86 -17.26 -5.32 4.16
C GLY A 86 -16.87 -3.88 3.82
N LEU A 87 -15.57 -3.53 3.80
CA LEU A 87 -15.14 -2.16 3.53
C LEU A 87 -15.52 -1.67 2.13
N VAL A 88 -15.47 -2.55 1.12
CA VAL A 88 -15.85 -2.22 -0.26
C VAL A 88 -17.32 -1.82 -0.34
N ASP A 89 -18.22 -2.57 0.31
CA ASP A 89 -19.65 -2.27 0.31
C ASP A 89 -19.95 -0.96 1.05
N LEU A 90 -19.31 -0.77 2.21
CA LEU A 90 -19.43 0.47 2.97
C LEU A 90 -18.93 1.67 2.16
N ALA A 91 -17.80 1.54 1.46
CA ALA A 91 -17.23 2.59 0.63
C ALA A 91 -18.16 2.94 -0.55
N LYS A 92 -18.76 1.94 -1.22
CA LYS A 92 -19.78 2.18 -2.26
C LYS A 92 -20.95 2.97 -1.70
N GLU A 93 -21.44 2.58 -0.51
CA GLU A 93 -22.57 3.24 0.15
C GLU A 93 -22.26 4.70 0.49
N LYS A 94 -21.08 4.97 1.07
CA LYS A 94 -20.70 6.31 1.55
C LYS A 94 -20.23 7.25 0.44
N LEU A 95 -19.51 6.74 -0.56
CA LEU A 95 -18.94 7.56 -1.63
C LEU A 95 -19.87 7.70 -2.85
N LYS A 96 -20.89 6.84 -2.97
CA LYS A 96 -21.80 6.79 -4.14
C LYS A 96 -21.03 6.59 -5.46
N LEU A 97 -19.98 5.79 -5.40
CA LEU A 97 -19.09 5.47 -6.52
C LEU A 97 -18.89 3.96 -6.62
N PRO A 98 -18.56 3.42 -7.80
CA PRO A 98 -18.00 2.07 -7.91
C PRO A 98 -16.73 1.98 -7.06
N VAL A 99 -16.55 0.88 -6.32
CA VAL A 99 -15.35 0.65 -5.50
C VAL A 99 -14.86 -0.78 -5.69
N VAL A 100 -13.54 -0.94 -5.84
CA VAL A 100 -12.86 -2.24 -5.94
C VAL A 100 -11.58 -2.23 -5.09
N ILE A 101 -11.06 -3.42 -4.77
CA ILE A 101 -9.72 -3.56 -4.18
C ILE A 101 -8.70 -3.65 -5.32
N GLY A 102 -7.68 -2.80 -5.27
CA GLY A 102 -6.56 -2.82 -6.20
C GLY A 102 -5.43 -3.72 -5.69
N LEU A 103 -4.97 -4.61 -6.55
CA LEU A 103 -3.79 -5.44 -6.33
C LEU A 103 -2.59 -4.83 -7.05
N PRO A 104 -1.37 -4.95 -6.49
CA PRO A 104 -0.17 -4.49 -7.17
C PRO A 104 0.02 -5.24 -8.50
N GLN A 105 0.26 -4.49 -9.58
CA GLN A 105 0.58 -5.03 -10.91
C GLN A 105 2.06 -4.81 -11.24
N GLY A 106 2.60 -5.61 -12.17
CA GLY A 106 3.99 -5.45 -12.65
C GLY A 106 5.06 -6.16 -11.82
N ALA A 107 4.65 -7.03 -10.90
CA ALA A 107 5.53 -7.95 -10.18
C ALA A 107 5.13 -9.42 -10.40
N GLU A 108 4.31 -9.70 -11.41
CA GLU A 108 3.70 -11.01 -11.68
C GLU A 108 4.74 -12.13 -11.93
N GLU A 109 5.93 -11.76 -12.40
CA GLU A 109 7.05 -12.68 -12.64
C GLU A 109 7.85 -13.02 -11.37
N SER A 110 7.59 -12.34 -10.26
CA SER A 110 8.29 -12.60 -9.00
C SER A 110 7.80 -13.91 -8.38
N ALA A 111 8.73 -14.80 -8.06
CA ALA A 111 8.48 -16.10 -7.43
C ALA A 111 7.95 -16.03 -5.99
N ILE A 112 7.61 -14.84 -5.49
CA ILE A 112 7.13 -14.62 -4.14
C ILE A 112 5.60 -14.55 -4.16
N ASP A 113 4.94 -15.66 -3.81
CA ASP A 113 3.47 -15.76 -3.79
C ASP A 113 2.77 -14.68 -2.94
N LYS A 114 3.47 -14.09 -1.97
CA LYS A 114 2.93 -13.08 -1.05
C LYS A 114 2.78 -11.68 -1.66
N ILE A 115 3.32 -11.41 -2.84
CA ILE A 115 3.28 -10.06 -3.43
C ILE A 115 1.88 -9.66 -3.91
N ASN A 116 1.00 -10.62 -4.15
CA ASN A 116 -0.37 -10.36 -4.57
C ASN A 116 -1.28 -10.00 -3.37
N ASP A 117 -0.85 -8.99 -2.61
CA ASP A 117 -1.56 -8.46 -1.45
C ASP A 117 -1.59 -6.93 -1.58
N PRO A 118 -2.75 -6.27 -1.39
CA PRO A 118 -2.85 -4.81 -1.49
C PRO A 118 -1.93 -4.09 -0.49
N GLY A 119 -1.52 -4.77 0.60
CA GLY A 119 -0.53 -4.29 1.56
C GLY A 119 0.87 -4.05 0.99
N PHE A 120 1.24 -4.68 -0.12
CA PHE A 120 2.54 -4.46 -0.79
C PHE A 120 2.50 -3.40 -1.89
N SER A 121 1.34 -2.79 -2.17
CA SER A 121 1.17 -1.87 -3.30
C SER A 121 2.14 -0.71 -3.31
N THR A 122 2.42 -0.11 -2.15
CA THR A 122 3.40 0.98 -2.05
C THR A 122 4.82 0.51 -2.34
N ALA A 123 5.24 -0.60 -1.74
CA ALA A 123 6.60 -1.11 -1.91
C ALA A 123 6.88 -1.53 -3.35
N ILE A 124 5.94 -2.24 -3.97
CA ILE A 124 6.02 -2.66 -5.38
C ILE A 124 5.99 -1.44 -6.29
N GLY A 125 5.09 -0.49 -6.06
CA GLY A 125 5.03 0.76 -6.82
C GLY A 125 6.33 1.56 -6.78
N LEU A 126 6.99 1.64 -5.62
CA LEU A 126 8.29 2.29 -5.47
C LEU A 126 9.41 1.55 -6.22
N ALA A 127 9.45 0.22 -6.14
CA ALA A 127 10.43 -0.58 -6.85
C ALA A 127 10.30 -0.41 -8.38
N ILE A 128 9.07 -0.48 -8.89
CA ILE A 128 8.75 -0.23 -10.31
C ILE A 128 9.16 1.18 -10.70
N TRP A 129 8.80 2.20 -9.90
CA TRP A 129 9.15 3.59 -10.17
C TRP A 129 10.67 3.83 -10.21
N GLY A 130 11.42 3.22 -9.28
CA GLY A 130 12.89 3.27 -9.25
C GLY A 130 13.52 2.63 -10.50
N SER A 131 13.03 1.45 -10.91
CA SER A 131 13.49 0.76 -12.12
C SER A 131 13.29 1.60 -13.39
N HIS A 132 12.12 2.22 -13.55
CA HIS A 132 11.85 3.11 -14.68
C HIS A 132 12.74 4.36 -14.68
N SER A 133 13.04 4.90 -13.50
CA SER A 133 13.89 6.08 -13.34
C SER A 133 15.35 5.76 -13.67
N ALA A 134 15.85 4.59 -13.24
CA ALA A 134 17.18 4.10 -13.60
C ALA A 134 17.33 3.88 -15.12
N ASN A 135 16.29 3.35 -15.77
CA ASN A 135 16.27 3.12 -17.22
C ASN A 135 16.25 4.44 -18.03
N LYS A 136 15.64 5.51 -17.51
CA LYS A 136 15.70 6.85 -18.14
C LYS A 136 17.07 7.53 -18.01
N SER A 137 17.91 7.13 -17.05
CA SER A 137 19.28 7.65 -16.89
C SER A 137 20.35 6.96 -17.76
N SER A 138 19.98 5.97 -18.60
CA SER A 138 20.91 5.39 -19.58
C SER A 138 20.99 6.22 -20.88
N LYS A 139 21.49 7.44 -20.74
CA LYS A 139 22.49 7.96 -21.68
C LYS A 139 23.71 8.31 -20.85
N PHE A 140 24.39 7.27 -20.37
CA PHE A 140 25.78 7.43 -20.01
C PHE A 140 26.52 7.68 -21.34
N HIS A 141 26.61 8.95 -21.75
CA HIS A 141 27.60 9.37 -22.73
C HIS A 141 28.96 9.13 -22.07
N LEU A 142 29.53 7.94 -22.29
CA LEU A 142 30.98 7.85 -22.36
C LEU A 142 31.38 8.83 -23.48
N PRO A 143 32.09 9.93 -23.18
CA PRO A 143 32.65 10.72 -24.25
C PRO A 143 33.51 9.77 -25.09
N ASN A 144 33.30 9.75 -26.41
CA ASN A 144 34.18 9.07 -27.34
C ASN A 144 35.61 9.58 -27.08
N PHE A 145 36.38 8.83 -26.31
CA PHE A 145 37.78 9.12 -26.03
C PHE A 145 38.60 8.59 -27.21
N SER A 146 38.43 9.20 -28.38
CA SER A 146 39.28 8.99 -29.55
C SER A 146 40.63 9.71 -29.43
N SER A 147 40.94 10.29 -28.27
CA SER A 147 42.14 11.09 -28.00
C SER A 147 42.92 10.55 -26.80
N VAL A 148 42.93 9.23 -26.58
CA VAL A 148 43.79 8.59 -25.57
C VAL A 148 45.27 8.71 -25.95
N ASP A 149 45.60 8.74 -27.25
CA ASP A 149 47.00 8.79 -27.71
C ASP A 149 47.70 10.09 -27.29
N ASP A 150 47.03 11.25 -27.40
CA ASP A 150 47.61 12.56 -27.00
C ASP A 150 47.84 12.68 -25.48
N VAL A 151 47.04 11.97 -24.68
CA VAL A 151 47.14 11.99 -23.21
C VAL A 151 48.27 11.06 -22.74
N VAL A 152 48.46 9.92 -23.41
CA VAL A 152 49.55 8.98 -23.13
C VAL A 152 50.90 9.58 -23.52
N ASP A 153 50.99 10.31 -24.63
CA ASP A 153 52.25 10.94 -25.05
C ASP A 153 52.71 12.07 -24.12
N LYS A 154 51.78 12.87 -23.58
CA LYS A 154 52.10 13.88 -22.56
C LYS A 154 52.56 13.26 -21.24
N MET A 155 51.96 12.15 -20.81
CA MET A 155 52.40 11.42 -19.61
C MET A 155 53.77 10.76 -19.81
N LYS A 156 54.05 10.24 -21.01
CA LYS A 156 55.35 9.64 -21.35
C LYS A 156 56.48 10.68 -21.38
N GLY A 157 56.20 11.90 -21.85
CA GLY A 157 57.14 13.02 -21.81
C GLY A 157 57.48 13.45 -20.38
N TRP A 158 56.48 13.49 -19.50
CA TRP A 158 56.67 13.85 -18.10
C TRP A 158 57.48 12.79 -17.33
N PHE A 159 57.22 11.50 -17.58
CA PHE A 159 57.96 10.40 -16.94
C PHE A 159 59.42 10.31 -17.43
N LYS A 160 59.69 10.66 -18.70
CA LYS A 160 61.07 10.76 -19.23
C LYS A 160 61.86 11.92 -18.63
N SER A 161 61.19 12.99 -18.20
CA SER A 161 61.86 14.14 -17.56
C SER A 161 62.22 13.92 -16.09
N LEU A 162 61.75 12.83 -15.49
CA LEU A 162 61.96 12.47 -14.08
C LEU A 162 62.86 11.23 -13.89
N LEU A 163 63.40 10.67 -14.97
CA LEU A 163 64.50 9.72 -14.92
C LEU A 163 65.80 10.47 -15.26
N PRO A 164 66.91 10.23 -14.53
CA PRO A 164 68.17 10.96 -14.69
C PRO A 164 68.82 10.74 -16.06
#